data_AF-A0A2P2LT89-F1
#
_entry.id   AF-A0A2P2LT89-F1
#
_cell.length_a   1.000
_cell.length_b   1.000
_cell.length_c   1.000
_cell.angle_alpha   90.00
_cell.angle_beta   90.00
_cell.angle_gamma   90.00
#
_symmetry.space_group_name_H-M   'P 1'
#
loop_
_entity.id
_entity.type
_entity.pdbx_description
1 polymer ?
#
loop_
_entity_poly.entity_id
_entity_poly.type
_entity_poly.pdbx_seq_one_letter_code
_entity_poly.pdbx_strand_id
1 'polypeptide(L)'
;MASPGPANLWMLLGLGLAGILLFTRRFKKAVREDFGAFVHKLQLLPPPQPAPPKAPHPLTGLTFAVSDLFDIEGYVTGFGHPDWARNHGAASQTSAVILSLVGGGATCIGKTIVDELAYRYFVAL
;
A
#
# COMPACT_ATOMS: atom_id res chain seq x y z
N MET A 1 41.53 -21.14 -35.19
CA MET A 1 41.07 -20.98 -33.80
C MET A 1 41.99 -19.99 -33.11
N ALA A 2 41.62 -18.70 -33.07
CA ALA A 2 42.45 -17.68 -32.43
C ALA A 2 42.15 -17.65 -30.92
N SER A 3 43.15 -17.91 -30.09
CA SER A 3 43.04 -17.73 -28.63
C SER A 3 42.82 -16.26 -28.31
N PRO A 4 41.82 -15.90 -27.49
CA PRO A 4 41.60 -14.51 -27.10
C PRO A 4 42.77 -14.02 -26.24
N GLY A 5 43.34 -12.87 -26.61
CA GLY A 5 44.39 -12.22 -25.82
C GLY A 5 43.87 -11.70 -24.47
N PRO A 6 44.77 -11.40 -23.52
CA PRO A 6 44.40 -11.06 -22.13
C PRO A 6 43.43 -9.87 -22.03
N ALA A 7 43.52 -8.88 -22.94
CA ALA A 7 42.62 -7.74 -22.98
C ALA A 7 41.14 -8.12 -23.24
N ASN A 8 40.90 -9.15 -24.07
CA ASN A 8 39.55 -9.60 -24.39
C ASN A 8 38.91 -10.33 -23.20
N LEU A 9 39.71 -10.98 -22.36
CA LEU A 9 39.24 -11.65 -21.14
C LEU A 9 38.79 -10.63 -20.08
N TRP A 10 39.56 -9.56 -19.88
CA TRP A 10 39.20 -8.47 -18.95
C TRP A 10 37.95 -7.71 -19.41
N MET A 11 37.80 -7.47 -20.71
CA MET A 11 36.60 -6.86 -21.29
C MET A 11 35.36 -7.73 -21.05
N LEU A 12 35.45 -9.05 -21.26
CA LEU A 12 34.34 -9.98 -21.04
C LEU A 12 33.93 -10.07 -19.55
N LEU A 13 34.91 -10.07 -18.64
CA LEU A 13 34.68 -10.04 -17.20
C LEU A 13 34.00 -8.73 -16.76
N GLY A 14 34.47 -7.58 -17.25
CA GLY A 14 33.90 -6.28 -16.94
C GLY A 14 32.47 -6.11 -17.45
N LEU A 15 32.19 -6.55 -18.68
CA LEU A 15 30.84 -6.50 -19.25
C LEU A 15 29.88 -7.46 -18.53
N GLY A 16 30.36 -8.65 -18.14
CA GLY A 16 29.59 -9.61 -17.36
C GLY A 16 29.21 -9.08 -15.98
N LEU A 17 30.19 -8.51 -15.25
CA LEU A 17 29.95 -7.86 -13.95
C LEU A 17 28.99 -6.66 -14.08
N ALA A 18 29.15 -5.82 -15.10
CA ALA A 18 28.24 -4.70 -15.36
C ALA A 18 26.82 -5.18 -15.67
N GLY A 19 26.68 -6.25 -16.46
CA GLY A 19 25.40 -6.89 -16.75
C GLY A 19 24.72 -7.45 -15.50
N ILE A 20 25.47 -8.17 -14.66
CA ILE A 20 24.98 -8.69 -13.37
C ILE A 20 24.59 -7.54 -12.43
N LEU A 21 25.37 -6.46 -12.38
CA LEU A 21 25.09 -5.29 -11.55
C LEU A 21 23.84 -4.53 -12.02
N LEU A 22 23.63 -4.40 -13.34
CA LEU A 22 22.39 -3.86 -13.90
C LEU A 22 21.18 -4.77 -13.65
N PHE A 23 21.35 -6.08 -13.78
CA PHE A 23 20.30 -7.08 -13.54
C PHE A 23 19.88 -7.10 -12.06
N THR A 24 20.83 -7.14 -11.13
CA THR A 24 20.57 -7.09 -9.68
C THR A 24 19.93 -5.77 -9.24
N ARG A 25 20.31 -4.63 -9.85
CA ARG A 25 19.63 -3.34 -9.63
C ARG A 25 18.17 -3.34 -10.11
N ARG A 26 17.85 -4.05 -11.19
CA ARG A 26 16.45 -4.22 -11.64
C ARG A 26 15.62 -5.07 -10.68
N PHE A 27 16.19 -6.14 -10.14
CA PHE A 27 15.47 -7.03 -9.21
C PHE A 27 15.21 -6.39 -7.84
N LYS A 28 16.12 -5.53 -7.34
CA LYS A 28 15.93 -4.81 -6.06
C LYS A 28 14.75 -3.82 -6.06
N LYS A 29 14.25 -3.43 -7.23
CA LYS A 29 13.16 -2.46 -7.36
C LYS A 29 11.75 -3.09 -7.20
N ALA A 30 11.64 -4.42 -7.14
CA ALA A 30 10.38 -5.10 -7.47
C ALA A 30 9.58 -5.65 -6.29
N VAL A 31 10.07 -5.61 -5.05
CA VAL A 31 9.29 -6.04 -3.87
C VAL A 31 9.10 -4.84 -2.96
N ARG A 32 7.94 -4.20 -3.07
CA ARG A 32 7.49 -3.26 -2.03
C ARG A 32 7.29 -4.04 -0.74
N GLU A 33 7.56 -3.44 0.42
CA GLU A 33 7.38 -4.08 1.73
C GLU A 33 5.96 -4.60 1.98
N ASP A 34 4.98 -4.02 1.28
CA ASP A 34 3.56 -4.39 1.35
C ASP A 34 3.09 -5.26 0.18
N PHE A 35 4.01 -5.75 -0.66
CA PHE A 35 3.69 -6.51 -1.88
C PHE A 35 2.73 -5.79 -2.84
N GLY A 36 2.61 -4.45 -2.74
CA GLY A 36 1.68 -3.66 -3.54
C GLY A 36 0.23 -3.72 -3.06
N ALA A 37 -0.04 -4.18 -1.83
CA ALA A 37 -1.39 -4.31 -1.30
C ALA A 37 -2.09 -2.97 -1.05
N PHE A 38 -1.35 -1.87 -0.88
CA PHE A 38 -1.90 -0.54 -0.58
C PHE A 38 -1.88 0.39 -1.79
N VAL A 39 -3.03 0.99 -2.09
CA VAL A 39 -3.11 2.15 -2.99
C VAL A 39 -2.73 3.44 -2.27
N HIS A 40 -3.13 3.56 -0.99
CA HIS A 40 -2.77 4.67 -0.12
C HIS A 40 -2.33 4.15 1.24
N LYS A 41 -1.15 4.57 1.70
CA LYS A 41 -0.75 4.44 3.10
C LYS A 41 -1.14 5.74 3.82
N LEU A 42 -1.95 5.61 4.85
CA LEU A 42 -2.44 6.73 5.68
C LEU A 42 -2.59 6.25 7.11
N GLN A 43 -2.73 7.17 8.05
CA GLN A 43 -2.97 6.81 9.44
C GLN A 43 -4.13 7.63 10.02
N LEU A 44 -5.27 6.96 10.27
CA LEU A 44 -6.32 7.53 11.12
C LEU A 44 -6.14 7.00 12.52
N LEU A 45 -5.77 7.90 13.42
CA LEU A 45 -5.54 7.58 14.83
C LEU A 45 -6.86 7.54 15.60
N PRO A 46 -7.01 6.59 16.54
CA PRO A 46 -8.15 6.58 17.43
C PRO A 46 -8.12 7.81 18.36
N PRO A 47 -9.29 8.18 18.92
CA PRO A 47 -9.32 9.20 19.95
C PRO A 47 -8.53 8.74 21.20
N PRO A 48 -8.13 9.68 22.08
CA PRO A 48 -7.49 9.35 23.34
C PRO A 48 -8.33 8.39 24.18
N GLN A 49 -7.66 7.47 24.88
CA GLN A 49 -8.35 6.53 25.75
C GLN A 49 -9.15 7.26 26.84
N PRO A 50 -10.31 6.73 27.25
CA PRO A 50 -11.08 7.27 28.35
C PRO A 50 -10.27 7.27 29.65
N ALA A 51 -10.44 8.32 30.46
CA ALA A 51 -9.87 8.34 31.80
C ALA A 51 -10.53 7.27 32.71
N PRO A 52 -9.78 6.65 33.63
CA PRO A 52 -10.35 5.78 34.65
C PRO A 52 -11.48 6.47 35.44
N PRO A 53 -12.56 5.76 35.85
CA PRO A 53 -12.74 4.30 35.81
C PRO A 53 -13.34 3.75 34.51
N LYS A 54 -13.52 4.59 33.47
CA LYS A 54 -14.16 4.13 32.23
C LYS A 54 -13.27 3.11 31.53
N ALA A 55 -13.89 2.03 31.03
CA ALA A 55 -13.17 0.98 30.32
C ALA A 55 -12.47 1.53 29.07
N PRO A 56 -11.29 0.98 28.71
CA PRO A 56 -10.62 1.27 27.45
C PRO A 56 -11.51 0.98 26.24
N HIS A 57 -11.18 1.58 25.10
CA HIS A 57 -11.88 1.29 23.86
C HIS A 57 -11.66 -0.19 23.44
N PRO A 58 -12.70 -0.89 22.94
CA PRO A 58 -12.65 -2.34 22.74
C PRO A 58 -11.65 -2.81 21.68
N LEU A 59 -11.26 -1.95 20.74
CA LEU A 59 -10.33 -2.25 19.64
C LEU A 59 -8.95 -1.62 19.85
N THR A 60 -8.65 -1.19 21.08
CA THR A 60 -7.36 -0.55 21.42
C THR A 60 -6.19 -1.46 21.04
N GLY A 61 -5.22 -0.90 20.31
CA GLY A 61 -4.01 -1.61 19.87
C GLY A 61 -4.18 -2.42 18.59
N LEU A 62 -5.40 -2.51 18.04
CA LEU A 62 -5.62 -3.13 16.74
C LEU A 62 -5.38 -2.13 15.61
N THR A 63 -4.90 -2.66 14.49
CA THR A 63 -4.76 -1.93 13.23
C THR A 63 -5.60 -2.60 12.15
N PHE A 64 -6.08 -1.80 11.20
CA PHE A 64 -6.85 -2.30 10.06
C PHE A 64 -6.55 -1.51 8.80
N ALA A 65 -6.81 -2.12 7.66
CA ALA A 65 -6.81 -1.46 6.36
C ALA A 65 -8.21 -1.64 5.73
N VAL A 66 -8.59 -0.72 4.86
CA VAL A 66 -9.91 -0.75 4.21
C VAL A 66 -9.78 -0.87 2.70
N SER A 67 -10.72 -1.54 2.05
CA SER A 67 -10.78 -1.52 0.58
C SER A 67 -10.91 -0.09 0.07
N ASP A 68 -10.37 0.21 -1.12
CA ASP A 68 -10.55 1.48 -1.83
C ASP A 68 -11.98 1.68 -2.39
N LEU A 69 -12.96 1.37 -1.55
CA LEU A 69 -14.41 1.52 -1.72
C LEU A 69 -15.01 2.41 -0.65
N PHE A 70 -14.27 2.65 0.44
CA PHE A 70 -14.74 3.47 1.55
C PHE A 70 -14.09 4.84 1.51
N ASP A 71 -14.92 5.85 1.72
CA ASP A 71 -14.48 7.24 1.79
C ASP A 71 -13.71 7.51 3.08
N ILE A 72 -12.60 8.20 2.93
CA ILE A 72 -11.80 8.79 4.00
C ILE A 72 -11.62 10.25 3.63
N GLU A 73 -11.95 11.13 4.57
CA GLU A 73 -11.83 12.58 4.39
C GLU A 73 -10.43 12.98 3.91
N GLY A 74 -10.39 13.76 2.83
CA GLY A 74 -9.14 14.22 2.23
C GLY A 74 -8.46 13.22 1.28
N TYR A 75 -9.03 12.02 1.08
CA TYR A 75 -8.53 11.03 0.13
C TYR A 75 -9.54 10.76 -0.98
N VAL A 76 -9.04 10.52 -2.20
CA VAL A 76 -9.87 10.08 -3.32
C VAL A 76 -10.21 8.60 -3.13
N THR A 77 -11.45 8.23 -3.39
CA THR A 77 -11.86 6.82 -3.50
C THR A 77 -11.84 6.43 -4.96
N GLY A 78 -10.94 5.51 -5.30
CA GLY A 78 -10.60 5.17 -6.69
C GLY A 78 -11.45 4.07 -7.30
N PHE A 79 -12.12 3.22 -6.49
CA PHE A 79 -12.89 2.05 -6.95
C PHE A 79 -12.10 1.12 -7.89
N GLY A 80 -10.78 1.08 -7.76
CA GLY A 80 -9.92 0.30 -8.66
C GLY A 80 -9.88 0.83 -10.11
N HIS A 81 -10.46 1.99 -10.39
CA HIS A 81 -10.53 2.58 -11.73
C HIS A 81 -9.65 3.85 -11.82
N PRO A 82 -8.50 3.80 -12.51
CA PRO A 82 -7.56 4.92 -12.55
C PRO A 82 -8.16 6.20 -13.11
N ASP A 83 -9.09 6.12 -14.05
CA ASP A 83 -9.71 7.29 -14.68
C ASP A 83 -10.73 7.93 -13.75
N TRP A 84 -11.46 7.11 -12.98
CA TRP A 84 -12.29 7.60 -11.89
C TRP A 84 -11.44 8.39 -10.88
N ALA A 85 -10.34 7.80 -10.39
CA ALA A 85 -9.47 8.43 -9.42
C ALA A 85 -8.87 9.77 -9.90
N ARG A 86 -8.66 9.94 -11.21
CA ARG A 86 -8.15 11.22 -11.79
C ARG A 86 -9.21 12.31 -11.87
N ASN A 87 -10.48 11.94 -12.04
CA ASN A 87 -11.56 12.87 -12.31
C ASN A 87 -12.41 13.20 -11.09
N HIS A 88 -12.22 12.50 -9.97
CA HIS A 88 -13.00 12.70 -8.75
C HIS A 88 -12.17 13.39 -7.67
N GLY A 89 -12.83 14.29 -6.93
CA GLY A 89 -12.26 14.97 -5.79
C GLY A 89 -12.08 14.05 -4.58
N ALA A 90 -11.30 14.51 -3.63
CA ALA A 90 -11.21 13.87 -2.32
C ALA A 90 -12.57 13.86 -1.63
N ALA A 91 -12.83 12.80 -0.85
CA ALA A 91 -14.04 12.72 -0.05
C ALA A 91 -14.08 13.85 1.00
N SER A 92 -15.26 14.42 1.21
CA SER A 92 -15.49 15.45 2.23
C SER A 92 -15.71 14.89 3.62
N GLN A 93 -16.01 13.58 3.73
CA GLN A 93 -16.31 12.90 4.98
C GLN A 93 -15.75 11.49 4.97
N THR A 94 -15.46 10.99 6.18
CA THR A 94 -15.05 9.60 6.39
C THR A 94 -16.27 8.72 6.60
N SER A 95 -16.28 7.53 5.99
CA SER A 95 -17.37 6.56 6.10
C SER A 95 -17.66 6.15 7.55
N ALA A 96 -18.94 5.96 7.88
CA ALA A 96 -19.40 5.62 9.23
C ALA A 96 -18.78 4.33 9.79
N VAL A 97 -18.48 3.34 8.93
CA VAL A 97 -17.83 2.09 9.36
C VAL A 97 -16.40 2.35 9.83
N ILE A 98 -15.65 3.19 9.13
CA ILE A 98 -14.29 3.58 9.51
C ILE A 98 -14.33 4.38 10.81
N LEU A 99 -15.24 5.35 10.91
CA LEU A 99 -15.42 6.14 12.13
C LEU A 99 -15.77 5.27 13.33
N SER A 100 -16.57 4.21 13.13
CA SER A 100 -16.93 3.27 14.20
C SER A 100 -15.73 2.44 14.67
N LEU A 101 -14.89 1.96 13.74
CA LEU A 101 -13.67 1.22 14.08
C LEU A 101 -12.63 2.12 14.79
N VAL A 102 -12.42 3.32 14.25
CA VAL A 102 -11.50 4.32 14.84
C VAL A 102 -12.00 4.78 16.20
N GLY A 103 -13.29 5.11 16.34
CA GLY A 103 -13.92 5.45 17.60
C GLY A 103 -13.91 4.30 18.62
N GLY A 104 -13.89 3.05 18.12
CA GLY A 104 -13.66 1.85 18.90
C GLY A 104 -12.21 1.63 19.34
N GLY A 105 -11.27 2.50 18.98
CA GLY A 105 -9.87 2.45 19.42
C GLY A 105 -8.89 1.85 18.40
N ALA A 106 -9.35 1.43 17.22
CA ALA A 106 -8.48 0.87 16.19
C ALA A 106 -7.77 1.96 15.38
N THR A 107 -6.61 1.65 14.81
CA THR A 107 -5.87 2.54 13.89
C THR A 107 -6.04 2.09 12.45
N CYS A 108 -6.54 2.94 11.56
CA CYS A 108 -6.54 2.64 10.12
C CYS A 108 -5.16 2.94 9.54
N ILE A 109 -4.57 2.00 8.79
CA ILE A 109 -3.20 2.10 8.23
C ILE A 109 -3.16 2.29 6.72
N GLY A 110 -4.30 2.30 6.03
CA GLY A 110 -4.30 2.45 4.58
C GLY A 110 -5.57 2.02 3.87
N LYS A 111 -5.61 2.35 2.57
CA LYS A 111 -6.56 1.82 1.60
C LYS A 111 -5.89 0.73 0.77
N THR A 112 -6.52 -0.42 0.66
CA THR A 112 -6.03 -1.56 -0.11
C THR A 112 -6.52 -1.52 -1.54
N ILE A 113 -5.77 -2.19 -2.42
CA ILE A 113 -6.18 -2.43 -3.80
C ILE A 113 -7.57 -3.11 -3.84
N VAL A 114 -8.34 -2.78 -4.86
CA VAL A 114 -9.59 -3.45 -5.21
C VAL A 114 -9.59 -3.70 -6.72
N ASP A 115 -10.23 -4.78 -7.15
CA ASP A 115 -10.50 -5.01 -8.57
C ASP A 115 -11.36 -3.87 -9.13
N GLU A 116 -11.27 -3.63 -10.44
CA GLU A 116 -12.01 -2.57 -11.11
C GLU A 116 -13.51 -2.65 -10.79
N LEU A 117 -14.04 -1.57 -10.21
CA LEU A 117 -15.44 -1.40 -9.78
C LEU A 117 -15.93 -2.49 -8.79
N ALA A 118 -15.00 -3.19 -8.12
CA ALA A 118 -15.29 -4.29 -7.20
C ALA A 118 -16.14 -5.43 -7.79
N TYR A 119 -16.18 -5.60 -9.12
CA TYR A 119 -17.06 -6.57 -9.78
C TYR A 119 -16.79 -8.02 -9.42
N ARG A 120 -15.58 -8.33 -8.93
CA ARG A 120 -15.16 -9.72 -8.74
C ARG A 120 -15.57 -10.30 -7.39
N TYR A 121 -15.40 -9.61 -6.26
CA TYR A 121 -15.78 -10.16 -4.95
C TYR A 121 -16.05 -9.05 -3.93
N PHE A 122 -17.32 -8.81 -3.60
CA PHE A 122 -17.70 -8.15 -2.35
C PHE A 122 -17.46 -9.15 -1.21
N VAL A 123 -16.26 -9.15 -0.63
CA VAL A 123 -16.02 -9.80 0.66
C VAL A 123 -15.93 -8.69 1.71
N ALA A 124 -17.06 -8.46 2.37
CA ALA A 124 -17.08 -7.78 3.65
C ALA A 124 -16.57 -8.75 4.71
N LEU A 125 -15.49 -8.39 5.40
CA LEU A 125 -15.14 -8.92 6.73
C LEU A 125 -15.14 -7.75 7.70
#